data_AF-P0DQX9-F1
#
_entry.id   AF-P0DQX9-F1
#
_cell.length_a   1.000
_cell.length_b   1.000
_cell.length_c   1.000
_cell.angle_alpha   90.00
_cell.angle_beta   90.00
_cell.angle_gamma   90.00
#
_symmetry.space_group_name_H-M   'P 1'
#
loop_
_entity.id
_entity.type
_entity.pdbx_description
1 polymer ?
#
loop_
_entity_poly.entity_id
_entity_poly.type
_entity_poly.pdbx_seq_one_letter_code
_entity_poly.pdbx_strand_id
1 'polypeptide(L)' 'MKNNYINTCVVYLMATFLLISLISIKKCTADLSAHPLCPDNLKDYCIHGECHFLEDVQEPACLCETGYRGKRCHELSMD' A
#
# COMPACT_ATOMS: atom_id res chain seq x y z
N MET A 1 -30.18 13.86 34.26
CA MET A 1 -30.35 13.01 33.07
C MET A 1 -29.54 13.51 31.85
N LYS A 2 -29.63 14.79 31.46
CA LYS A 2 -28.87 15.36 30.32
C LYS A 2 -27.34 15.16 30.42
N ASN A 3 -26.76 15.29 31.61
CA ASN A 3 -25.31 15.12 31.82
C ASN A 3 -24.83 13.69 31.51
N ASN A 4 -25.62 12.68 31.91
CA ASN A 4 -25.31 11.29 31.59
C ASN A 4 -25.36 11.06 30.07
N TYR A 5 -26.34 11.65 29.38
CA TYR A 5 -26.43 11.57 27.92
C TYR A 5 -25.20 12.20 27.25
N ILE A 6 -24.78 13.40 27.68
CA ILE A 6 -23.59 14.08 27.13
C ILE A 6 -22.34 13.23 27.35
N ASN A 7 -22.12 12.73 28.57
CA ASN A 7 -20.97 11.89 28.90
C ASN A 7 -20.96 10.61 28.05
N THR A 8 -22.10 9.95 27.91
CA THR A 8 -22.26 8.77 27.06
C THR A 8 -21.92 9.07 25.60
N CYS A 9 -22.42 10.17 25.04
CA CYS A 9 -22.11 10.59 23.67
C CYS A 9 -20.61 10.86 23.48
N VAL A 10 -19.97 11.55 24.43
CA VAL A 10 -18.53 11.82 24.37
C VAL A 10 -17.74 10.51 24.37
N VAL A 11 -18.08 9.56 25.24
CA VAL A 11 -17.42 8.23 25.29
C VAL A 11 -17.57 7.49 23.95
N TYR A 12 -18.76 7.47 23.36
CA TYR A 12 -18.97 6.82 22.05
C TYR A 12 -18.18 7.50 20.93
N LEU A 13 -18.16 8.82 20.87
CA LEU A 13 -17.40 9.56 19.86
C LEU A 13 -15.90 9.25 19.98
N MET A 14 -15.34 9.31 21.19
CA MET A 14 -13.94 8.97 21.43
C MET A 14 -13.63 7.53 21.02
N ALA A 15 -14.50 6.58 21.37
CA ALA A 15 -14.36 5.18 20.97
C ALA A 15 -14.37 5.02 19.44
N THR A 16 -15.28 5.70 18.73
CA THR A 16 -15.31 5.67 17.26
C THR A 16 -14.07 6.28 16.62
N PHE A 17 -13.52 7.37 17.17
CA PHE A 17 -12.28 7.96 16.65
C PHE A 17 -11.10 7.00 16.79
N LEU A 18 -10.98 6.34 17.96
CA LEU A 18 -9.95 5.32 18.18
C LEU A 18 -10.09 4.15 17.19
N LEU A 19 -11.32 3.68 16.95
CA LEU A 19 -11.57 2.61 15.97
C LEU A 19 -11.21 3.04 14.54
N ILE A 20 -11.56 4.26 14.13
CA ILE A 20 -11.24 4.79 12.79
C ILE A 20 -9.71 4.91 12.61
N SER A 21 -8.99 5.43 13.60
CA SER A 21 -7.52 5.53 13.54
C SER A 21 -6.85 4.15 13.38
N LEU A 22 -7.37 3.12 14.05
CA LEU A 22 -6.86 1.74 13.90
C LEU A 22 -7.09 1.17 12.49
N ILE A 23 -8.17 1.55 11.81
CA ILE A 23 -8.45 1.11 10.43
C ILE A 23 -7.43 1.70 9.45
N SER A 24 -7.12 3.01 9.56
CA SER A 24 -6.11 3.65 8.71
C SER A 24 -4.72 3.03 8.86
N ILE A 25 -4.31 2.68 10.10
CA ILE A 25 -3.00 2.06 10.34
C ILE A 25 -2.89 0.67 9.67
N LYS A 26 -3.96 -0.14 9.67
CA LYS A 26 -3.94 -1.48 9.06
C LYS A 26 -3.80 -1.46 7.52
N LYS A 27 -4.37 -0.45 6.84
CA LYS A 27 -4.30 -0.38 5.37
C LYS A 27 -2.88 -0.10 4.89
N CYS A 28 -2.06 0.63 5.68
CA CYS A 28 -0.67 0.92 5.33
C CYS A 28 0.23 -0.33 5.36
N THR A 29 -0.04 -1.33 6.20
CA THR A 29 0.81 -2.53 6.28
C THR A 29 0.44 -3.61 5.27
N ALA A 30 -0.80 -3.60 4.76
CA ALA A 30 -1.25 -4.56 3.76
C ALA A 30 -0.55 -4.36 2.40
N ASP A 31 -0.20 -3.12 2.07
CA ASP A 31 0.47 -2.76 0.80
C ASP A 31 1.92 -3.30 0.73
N LEU A 32 2.57 -3.55 1.87
CA LEU A 32 3.95 -4.04 1.89
C LEU A 32 4.05 -5.57 1.92
N SER A 33 3.00 -6.26 2.37
CA SER A 33 3.04 -7.71 2.61
C SER A 33 2.77 -8.50 1.32
N ALA A 34 3.84 -8.75 0.56
CA ALA A 34 3.88 -9.71 -0.54
C ALA A 34 2.97 -9.37 -1.74
N HIS A 35 3.39 -8.42 -2.56
CA HIS A 35 2.83 -8.32 -3.90
C HIS A 35 3.05 -9.64 -4.66
N PRO A 36 2.02 -10.23 -5.26
CA PRO A 36 2.15 -11.47 -6.01
C PRO A 36 3.18 -11.33 -7.14
N LEU A 37 3.85 -12.45 -7.46
CA LEU A 37 4.72 -12.50 -8.63
C LEU A 37 3.92 -12.19 -9.88
N CYS A 38 4.57 -11.53 -10.85
CA CYS A 38 3.98 -11.32 -12.16
C CYS A 38 3.63 -12.66 -12.84
N PRO A 39 2.52 -12.71 -13.61
CA PRO A 39 2.18 -13.86 -14.43
C PRO A 39 3.27 -14.12 -15.49
N ASP A 40 3.33 -15.34 -16.02
CA ASP A 40 4.42 -15.79 -16.92
C ASP A 40 4.60 -14.89 -18.15
N ASN A 41 3.53 -14.28 -18.66
CA ASN A 41 3.56 -13.37 -19.81
C ASN A 41 4.21 -12.00 -19.51
N LEU A 42 4.47 -11.68 -18.24
CA LEU A 42 5.04 -10.41 -17.80
C LEU A 42 6.43 -10.56 -17.16
N LYS A 43 7.06 -11.74 -17.26
CA LYS A 43 8.39 -11.99 -16.69
C LYS A 43 9.47 -11.03 -17.20
N ASP A 44 9.41 -10.66 -18.48
CA ASP A 44 10.36 -9.72 -19.10
C ASP A 44 9.86 -8.25 -19.07
N TYR A 45 8.82 -7.95 -18.28
CA TYR A 45 8.33 -6.59 -18.17
C TYR A 45 9.38 -5.68 -17.53
N CYS A 46 9.96 -6.09 -16.41
CA CYS A 46 11.05 -5.38 -15.74
C CYS A 46 12.39 -5.82 -16.34
N ILE A 47 13.19 -4.86 -16.82
CA ILE A 47 14.47 -5.15 -17.49
C ILE A 47 15.60 -5.34 -16.45
N HIS A 48 15.69 -4.42 -15.49
CA HIS A 48 16.67 -4.45 -14.40
C HIS A 48 15.94 -4.26 -13.06
N GLY A 49 15.21 -5.29 -12.64
CA GLY A 49 14.38 -5.20 -11.44
C GLY A 49 13.45 -6.38 -11.25
N GLU A 50 12.84 -6.43 -10.07
CA GLU A 50 11.87 -7.46 -9.69
C GLU A 50 10.46 -7.06 -10.10
N CYS A 51 9.74 -7.97 -10.75
CA CYS A 51 8.36 -7.75 -11.19
C CYS A 51 7.36 -8.19 -10.12
N HIS A 52 6.48 -7.27 -9.75
CA HIS A 52 5.37 -7.47 -8.84
C HIS A 52 4.05 -7.09 -9.50
N PHE A 53 2.99 -7.84 -9.25
CA PHE A 53 1.67 -7.53 -9.78
C PHE A 53 0.85 -6.78 -8.74
N LEU A 54 0.36 -5.59 -9.11
CA LEU A 54 -0.52 -4.80 -8.25
C LEU A 54 -1.96 -5.24 -8.51
N GLU A 55 -2.54 -6.04 -7.61
CA GLU A 55 -3.91 -6.57 -7.78
C GLU A 55 -4.96 -5.45 -7.84
N ASP A 56 -4.79 -4.40 -7.03
CA ASP A 56 -5.74 -3.29 -6.94
C ASP A 56 -5.90 -2.50 -8.26
N VAL A 57 -4.83 -2.43 -9.07
CA VAL A 57 -4.82 -1.72 -10.37
C VAL A 57 -4.66 -2.64 -11.58
N GLN A 58 -4.47 -3.93 -11.35
CA GLN A 58 -4.20 -4.95 -12.38
C GLN A 58 -3.04 -4.60 -13.33
N GLU A 59 -1.99 -3.94 -12.82
CA GLU A 59 -0.80 -3.58 -13.58
C GLU A 59 0.47 -4.20 -12.99
N PRO A 60 1.48 -4.54 -13.82
CA PRO A 60 2.81 -4.85 -13.32
C PRO A 60 3.52 -3.59 -12.81
N ALA A 61 4.23 -3.75 -11.71
CA ALA A 61 5.15 -2.78 -11.14
C ALA A 61 6.55 -3.40 -11.03
N CYS A 62 7.57 -2.55 -11.15
CA CYS A 62 8.97 -2.98 -11.06
C CYS A 62 9.65 -2.35 -9.84
N LEU A 63 10.29 -3.16 -9.02
CA LEU A 63 11.30 -2.71 -8.08
C LEU A 63 12.64 -2.68 -8.81
N CYS A 64 13.11 -1.49 -9.17
CA CYS A 64 14.35 -1.37 -9.94
C CYS A 64 15.59 -1.70 -9.10
N GLU A 65 16.54 -2.37 -9.73
CA GLU A 65 17.89 -2.51 -9.21
C GLU A 65 18.53 -1.14 -9.01
N THR A 66 19.48 -1.05 -8.08
CA THR A 66 20.24 0.19 -7.85
C THR A 66 20.90 0.65 -9.15
N GLY A 67 20.79 1.95 -9.47
CA GLY A 67 21.32 2.50 -10.71
C GLY A 67 20.35 2.44 -11.89
N TYR A 68 19.12 1.95 -11.71
CA TYR A 68 18.08 1.92 -12.75
C TYR A 68 16.79 2.60 -12.31
N ARG A 69 16.06 3.15 -13.28
CA ARG A 69 14.79 3.86 -13.08
C ARG A 69 13.86 3.74 -14.29
N GLY A 70 12.65 4.27 -14.12
CA GLY A 70 11.57 4.23 -15.11
C GLY A 70 10.60 3.06 -14.91
N LYS A 71 9.46 3.08 -15.62
CA LYS A 71 8.35 2.11 -15.41
C LYS A 71 8.79 0.65 -15.54
N ARG A 72 9.79 0.39 -16.39
CA ARG A 72 10.36 -0.94 -16.67
C ARG A 72 11.82 -1.08 -16.24
N CYS A 73 12.35 -0.14 -15.47
CA CYS A 73 13.78 -0.09 -15.09
C CYS A 73 14.73 -0.13 -16.29
N HIS A 74 14.37 0.58 -17.37
CA HIS A 74 15.15 0.60 -18.62
C HIS A 74 16.14 1.77 -18.70
N GLU A 75 16.00 2.77 -17.84
CA GLU A 75 16.87 3.95 -17.81
C GLU A 75 17.90 3.77 -16.70
N LEU A 76 19.14 4.20 -16.95
CA LEU A 76 20.11 4.36 -15.86
C LEU A 76 19.70 5.57 -14.99
N SER A 77 19.73 5.41 -13.67
CA SER A 77 19.78 6.54 -12.76
C SER A 77 21.22 7.04 -12.71
N MET A 78 21.41 8.30 -13.08
CA MET A 78 22.66 9.00 -12.81
C MET A 78 22.52 9.62 -11.42
N ASP A 79 22.62 8.76 -10.41
CA ASP A 79 22.74 9.20 -9.01
C ASP A 79 24.15 9.71 -8.73
#